data_AF-A0A2E7SA02-F1
#
_entry.id   AF-A0A2E7SA02-F1
#
_cell.length_a   1.000
_cell.length_b   1.000
_cell.length_c   1.000
_cell.angle_alpha   90.00
_cell.angle_beta   90.00
_cell.angle_gamma   90.00
#
_symmetry.space_group_name_H-M   'P 1'
#
loop_
_entity.id
_entity.type
_entity.pdbx_description
1 polymer ?
#
loop_
_entity_poly.entity_id
_entity_poly.type
_entity_poly.pdbx_seq_one_letter_code
_entity_poly.pdbx_strand_id
1 'polypeptide(L)'
;MLVGVISDTHSAGSGTDLPQAILSRFEGVDLILHCGDLECLGVLDVLEQVAPVLAVRGYEDPLEPGDRLANVTRVVKIESVLVGMVHDIQWPIRGITTNSDGTA
;
A
#
# COMPACT_ATOMS: atom_id res chain seq x y z
N MET A 1 3.81 7.06 16.51
CA MET A 1 3.50 5.85 15.72
C MET A 1 4.64 5.60 14.72
N LEU A 2 5.15 4.37 14.58
CA LEU A 2 6.14 3.98 13.56
C LEU A 2 5.42 3.39 12.34
N VAL A 3 5.71 3.90 11.15
CA VAL A 3 5.04 3.50 9.90
C VAL A 3 6.06 2.93 8.93
N GLY A 4 5.81 1.70 8.47
CA GLY A 4 6.56 1.05 7.41
C GLY A 4 6.00 1.44 6.06
N VAL A 5 6.88 1.64 5.07
CA VAL A 5 6.47 1.99 3.70
C VAL A 5 7.19 1.08 2.72
N ILE A 6 6.46 0.52 1.76
CA ILE A 6 6.99 -0.32 0.68
C ILE A 6 6.15 -0.11 -0.60
N SER A 7 6.71 -0.47 -1.76
CA SER A 7 6.04 -0.44 -3.07
C SER A 7 6.66 -1.49 -3.99
N ASP A 8 6.05 -1.69 -5.14
CA ASP A 8 6.64 -2.33 -6.33
C ASP A 8 7.23 -3.71 -6.00
N THR A 9 6.49 -4.47 -5.19
CA THR A 9 6.90 -5.80 -4.77
C THR A 9 6.90 -6.80 -5.92
N HIS A 10 6.05 -6.61 -6.94
CA HIS A 10 5.96 -7.45 -8.14
C HIS A 10 6.04 -8.95 -7.84
N SER A 11 5.15 -9.41 -6.95
CA SER A 11 5.08 -10.83 -6.61
C SER A 11 4.33 -11.58 -7.71
N ALA A 12 5.08 -12.27 -8.57
CA ALA A 12 4.52 -13.09 -9.65
C ALA A 12 3.78 -14.36 -9.17
N GLY A 13 3.74 -14.62 -7.84
CA GLY A 13 3.21 -15.85 -7.24
C GLY A 13 2.12 -15.61 -6.19
N SER A 14 2.30 -16.19 -5.01
CA SER A 14 1.36 -16.13 -3.88
C SER A 14 1.67 -15.04 -2.85
N GLY A 15 2.59 -14.11 -3.15
CA GLY A 15 3.10 -13.11 -2.20
C GLY A 15 4.11 -13.65 -1.18
N THR A 16 4.27 -14.96 -1.09
CA THR A 16 5.20 -15.63 -0.16
C THR A 16 6.65 -15.61 -0.63
N ASP A 17 6.90 -15.08 -1.83
CA ASP A 17 8.21 -14.82 -2.42
C ASP A 17 8.84 -13.51 -1.92
N LEU A 18 8.11 -12.69 -1.15
CA LEU A 18 8.69 -11.56 -0.44
C LEU A 18 9.87 -12.03 0.44
N PRO A 19 11.07 -11.42 0.29
CA PRO A 19 12.20 -11.76 1.13
C PRO A 19 11.89 -11.62 2.62
N GLN A 20 12.18 -12.65 3.41
CA GLN A 20 11.96 -12.65 4.87
C GLN A 20 12.58 -11.44 5.59
N ALA A 21 13.68 -10.91 5.03
CA ALA A 21 14.32 -9.71 5.54
C ALA A 21 13.39 -8.49 5.56
N ILE A 22 12.41 -8.39 4.64
CA ILE A 22 11.41 -7.32 4.64
C ILE A 22 10.56 -7.40 5.91
N LEU A 23 10.05 -8.59 6.25
CA LEU A 23 9.23 -8.80 7.44
C LEU A 23 10.01 -8.47 8.71
N SER A 24 11.26 -8.93 8.80
CA SER A 24 12.13 -8.60 9.94
C SER A 24 12.45 -7.11 10.05
N ARG A 25 12.45 -6.35 8.95
CA ARG A 25 12.62 -4.89 9.00
C ARG A 25 11.36 -4.15 9.44
N PHE A 26 10.20 -4.76 9.28
CA PHE A 26 8.92 -4.22 9.76
C PHE A 26 8.55 -4.67 11.17
N GLU A 27 9.35 -5.51 11.83
CA GLU A 27 9.14 -5.84 13.24
C GLU A 27 9.06 -4.57 14.10
N GLY A 28 7.96 -4.43 14.86
CA GLY A 28 7.70 -3.28 15.73
C GLY A 28 7.10 -2.05 15.05
N VAL A 29 6.77 -2.13 13.75
CA VAL A 29 5.97 -1.11 13.04
C VAL A 29 4.50 -1.21 13.48
N ASP A 30 3.82 -0.07 13.58
CA ASP A 30 2.41 0.02 13.96
C ASP A 30 1.45 -0.08 12.76
N LEU A 31 1.91 0.28 11.57
CA LEU A 31 1.16 0.29 10.30
C LEU A 31 2.09 0.18 9.10
N ILE A 32 1.73 -0.61 8.10
CA ILE A 32 2.45 -0.70 6.83
C ILE A 32 1.61 -0.02 5.73
N LEU A 33 2.25 0.82 4.94
CA LEU A 33 1.69 1.45 3.74
C LEU A 33 2.31 0.84 2.49
N HIS A 34 1.49 0.30 1.59
CA HIS A 34 1.93 -0.22 0.29
C HIS A 34 1.51 0.70 -0.85
N CYS A 35 2.46 1.17 -1.67
CA CYS A 35 2.19 2.13 -2.74
C CYS A 35 1.87 1.48 -4.11
N GLY A 36 1.28 0.28 -4.12
CA GLY A 36 0.91 -0.45 -5.35
C GLY A 36 2.03 -1.30 -5.97
N ASP A 37 1.70 -1.91 -7.11
CA ASP A 37 2.49 -2.91 -7.84
C ASP A 37 2.83 -4.14 -6.97
N LEU A 38 1.76 -4.69 -6.40
CA LEU A 38 1.69 -5.95 -5.68
C LEU A 38 1.77 -7.16 -6.62
N GLU A 39 1.06 -7.09 -7.75
CA GLU A 39 0.66 -8.18 -8.67
C GLU A 39 -0.24 -9.27 -8.05
N CYS A 40 -0.14 -9.51 -6.75
CA CYS A 40 -0.91 -10.52 -6.02
C CYS A 40 -1.34 -10.03 -4.63
N LEU A 41 -2.59 -10.34 -4.22
CA LEU A 41 -3.11 -9.99 -2.89
C LEU A 41 -2.33 -10.66 -1.74
N GLY A 42 -1.68 -11.79 -2.02
CA GLY A 42 -0.88 -12.50 -1.03
C GLY A 42 0.27 -11.67 -0.44
N VAL A 43 0.73 -10.63 -1.16
CA VAL A 43 1.70 -9.67 -0.60
C VAL A 43 1.11 -8.97 0.63
N LEU A 44 -0.15 -8.52 0.54
CA LEU A 44 -0.83 -7.87 1.65
C LEU A 44 -1.04 -8.86 2.80
N ASP A 45 -1.42 -10.11 2.50
CA ASP A 45 -1.60 -11.16 3.50
C ASP A 45 -0.30 -11.48 4.25
N VAL A 46 0.84 -11.47 3.57
CA VAL A 46 2.16 -11.71 4.17
C VAL A 46 2.61 -10.53 5.02
N LEU A 47 2.41 -9.30 4.56
CA LEU A 47 2.74 -8.09 5.32
C LEU A 47 1.84 -7.93 6.57
N GLU A 48 0.57 -8.31 6.48
CA GLU A 48 -0.38 -8.26 7.60
C GLU A 48 -0.05 -9.20 8.75
N GLN A 49 0.84 -10.17 8.54
CA GLN A 49 1.38 -10.99 9.64
C GLN A 49 2.24 -10.17 10.61
N VAL A 50 2.76 -9.01 10.19
CA VAL A 50 3.63 -8.15 10.98
C VAL A 50 2.85 -6.98 11.61
N ALA A 51 2.06 -6.28 10.81
CA ALA A 51 1.26 -5.13 11.25
C ALA A 51 0.11 -4.88 10.26
N PRO A 52 -0.97 -4.15 10.64
CA PRO A 52 -2.02 -3.77 9.70
C PRO A 52 -1.46 -3.14 8.43
N VAL A 53 -2.06 -3.43 7.27
CA VAL A 53 -1.59 -2.91 5.98
C VAL A 53 -2.68 -2.06 5.33
N LEU A 54 -2.30 -0.91 4.80
CA LEU A 54 -3.14 -0.10 3.92
C LEU A 54 -2.42 0.10 2.60
N ALA A 55 -3.09 -0.13 1.49
CA ALA A 55 -2.51 -0.11 0.16
C ALA A 55 -3.33 0.75 -0.81
N VAL A 56 -2.67 1.16 -1.90
CA VAL A 56 -3.30 1.60 -3.16
C VAL A 56 -2.92 0.62 -4.26
N ARG A 57 -3.77 0.47 -5.28
CA ARG A 57 -3.44 -0.37 -6.45
C ARG A 57 -2.45 0.33 -7.37
N GLY A 58 -1.51 -0.47 -7.86
CA GLY A 58 -0.81 -0.25 -9.12
C GLY A 58 -1.64 -0.71 -10.32
N TYR A 59 -1.05 -0.68 -11.51
CA TYR A 59 -1.80 -0.85 -12.76
C TYR A 59 -2.41 -2.25 -12.91
N GLU A 60 -1.62 -3.27 -12.61
CA GLU A 60 -1.97 -4.68 -12.79
C GLU A 60 -2.44 -5.35 -11.49
N ASP A 61 -2.56 -4.58 -10.41
CA ASP A 61 -2.93 -5.14 -9.11
C ASP A 61 -4.38 -5.64 -9.11
N PRO A 62 -4.67 -6.76 -8.44
CA PRO A 62 -6.03 -7.27 -8.31
C PRO A 62 -6.96 -6.30 -7.56
N LEU A 63 -8.28 -6.53 -7.69
CA LEU A 63 -9.28 -5.88 -6.86
C LEU A 63 -9.55 -6.71 -5.61
N GLU A 64 -9.75 -6.03 -4.48
CA GLU A 64 -10.12 -6.64 -3.22
C GLU A 64 -11.28 -5.85 -2.58
N PRO A 65 -12.33 -6.53 -2.07
CA PRO A 65 -13.35 -5.85 -1.29
C PRO A 65 -12.82 -5.42 0.08
N GLY A 66 -13.25 -4.26 0.56
CA GLY A 66 -12.87 -3.74 1.88
C GLY A 66 -12.05 -2.46 1.78
N ASP A 67 -11.37 -2.10 2.87
CA ASP A 67 -10.60 -0.84 2.98
C ASP A 67 -9.08 -1.05 2.90
N ARG A 68 -8.63 -2.32 2.89
CA ARG A 68 -7.21 -2.68 2.87
C ARG A 68 -6.54 -2.19 1.58
N LEU A 69 -7.20 -2.36 0.43
CA LEU A 69 -6.69 -1.97 -0.88
C LEU A 69 -7.59 -0.93 -1.56
N ALA A 70 -7.12 0.31 -1.61
CA ALA A 70 -7.82 1.40 -2.30
C ALA A 70 -7.53 1.38 -3.81
N ASN A 71 -8.48 1.88 -4.62
CA ASN A 71 -8.43 1.69 -6.07
C ASN A 71 -7.34 2.51 -6.80
N VAL A 72 -7.14 3.78 -6.46
CA VAL A 72 -6.16 4.64 -7.17
C VAL A 72 -5.42 5.53 -6.18
N THR A 73 -6.18 6.18 -5.30
CA THR A 73 -5.64 7.08 -4.28
C THR A 73 -6.24 6.77 -2.92
N ARG A 74 -5.50 7.04 -1.85
CA ARG A 74 -6.07 7.17 -0.50
C ARG A 74 -5.34 8.23 0.30
N VAL A 75 -5.99 8.75 1.34
CA VAL A 75 -5.32 9.54 2.37
C VAL A 75 -5.43 8.79 3.68
N VAL A 76 -4.29 8.60 4.35
CA VAL A 76 -4.22 7.97 5.67
C VAL A 76 -3.89 9.05 6.69
N LYS A 77 -4.73 9.19 7.72
CA LYS A 77 -4.46 10.08 8.84
C LYS A 77 -3.64 9.36 9.90
N ILE A 78 -2.42 9.84 10.13
CA ILE A 78 -1.48 9.33 11.12
C ILE A 78 -1.24 10.45 12.13
N GLU A 79 -1.86 10.34 13.30
CA GLU A 79 -1.85 11.37 14.34
C GLU A 79 -2.32 12.74 13.77
N SER A 80 -1.41 13.70 13.63
CA SER A 80 -1.67 15.04 13.07
C SER A 80 -1.30 15.19 11.58
N VAL A 81 -0.73 14.14 10.98
CA VAL A 81 -0.24 14.13 9.59
C VAL A 81 -1.23 13.41 8.69
N LEU A 82 -1.46 13.96 7.49
CA LEU A 82 -2.21 13.31 6.41
C LEU A 82 -1.21 12.82 5.36
N VAL A 83 -1.21 11.51 5.10
CA VAL A 83 -0.34 10.86 4.11
C VAL A 83 -1.19 10.54 2.89
N GLY A 84 -0.96 11.27 1.80
CA GLY A 84 -1.55 10.95 0.50
C GLY A 84 -0.76 9.83 -0.17
N MET A 85 -1.48 8.83 -0.68
CA MET A 85 -0.90 7.68 -1.36
C MET A 85 -1.50 7.56 -2.76
N VAL A 86 -0.63 7.37 -3.74
CA VAL A 86 -0.93 7.05 -5.12
C VAL A 86 0.25 6.25 -5.67
N HIS A 87 -0.01 5.24 -6.49
CA HIS A 87 1.06 4.45 -7.10
C HIS A 87 1.84 5.26 -8.16
N ASP A 88 1.11 5.85 -9.11
CA ASP A 88 1.71 6.66 -10.18
C ASP A 88 1.09 8.06 -10.20
N ILE A 89 1.95 9.07 -10.16
CA ILE A 89 1.57 10.48 -10.23
C ILE A 89 1.26 10.95 -11.67
N GLN A 90 1.43 10.07 -12.68
CA GLN A 90 1.08 10.23 -14.10
C GLN A 90 1.41 11.60 -14.71
N TRP A 91 2.54 12.19 -14.32
CA TRP A 91 3.00 13.48 -14.81
C TRP A 91 3.52 13.36 -16.26
N PRO A 92 3.13 14.24 -17.21
CA PRO A 92 2.28 15.44 -17.08
C PRO A 92 0.80 15.25 -17.52
N ILE A 93 0.32 14.01 -17.65
CA ILE A 93 -0.88 13.69 -18.46
C ILE A 93 -2.17 13.72 -17.64
N ARG A 94 -2.14 13.31 -16.36
CA ARG A 94 -3.32 13.36 -15.46
C ARG A 94 -2.92 13.88 -14.09
N GLY A 95 -3.73 14.81 -13.56
CA GLY A 95 -3.61 15.23 -12.18
C GLY A 95 -4.14 14.15 -11.23
N ILE A 96 -3.56 14.07 -10.04
CA ILE A 96 -4.07 13.22 -8.96
C ILE A 96 -5.36 13.87 -8.45
N THR A 97 -6.49 13.18 -8.57
CA THR A 97 -7.79 13.64 -8.06
C THR A 97 -8.09 12.95 -6.74
N THR A 98 -7.92 13.66 -5.62
CA THR A 98 -8.28 13.16 -4.27
C THR A 98 -8.62 14.35 -3.36
N ASN A 99 -9.59 14.19 -2.45
CA ASN A 99 -9.82 15.18 -1.40
C ASN A 99 -8.81 15.00 -0.26
N SER A 100 -8.68 16.00 0.61
CA SER A 100 -7.77 15.95 1.77
C SER A 100 -8.10 14.85 2.78
N ASP A 101 -9.31 14.29 2.74
CA ASP A 101 -9.73 13.15 3.55
C ASP A 101 -9.66 11.81 2.79
N GLY A 102 -9.14 11.83 1.55
CA GLY A 102 -9.01 10.64 0.70
C GLY A 102 -10.28 10.25 -0.04
N THR A 103 -11.38 11.01 0.07
CA THR A 103 -12.58 10.79 -0.72
C THR A 103 -12.41 11.37 -2.12
N ALA A 104 -12.62 10.61 -3.19
CA ALA A 104 -12.80 11.09 -4.57
C ALA A 104 -13.27 9.96 -5.47
#